data_AF-A0A932BEH4-F1
#
_entry.id   AF-A0A932BEH4-F1
#
_cell.length_a   1.000
_cell.length_b   1.000
_cell.length_c   1.000
_cell.angle_alpha   90.00
_cell.angle_beta   90.00
_cell.angle_gamma   90.00
#
_symmetry.space_group_name_H-M   'P 1'
#
loop_
_entity.id
_entity.type
_entity.pdbx_description
1 polymer ?
#
loop_
_entity_poly.entity_id
_entity_poly.type
_entity_poly.pdbx_seq_one_letter_code
_entity_poly.pdbx_strand_id
1 'polypeptide(L)'
;MNPTVFEIGAAIIMVAVTVTLVVWFSRYLAAASGRRMMHMLTRAGVDPEVARHGDTEAIIQDVRGRCGSCRFEDLCDRWLAGKVEGDNSFCPNAQIFRILMRTTGRIAS
;
A
#
# COMPACT_ATOMS: atom_id res chain seq x y z
N MET A 1 11.07 45.20 -8.64
CA MET A 1 12.24 44.79 -7.82
C MET A 1 12.74 43.49 -8.40
N ASN A 2 14.01 43.43 -8.81
CA ASN A 2 14.60 42.20 -9.32
C ASN A 2 14.96 41.30 -8.13
N PRO A 3 14.60 40.00 -8.17
CA PRO A 3 14.92 39.10 -7.09
C PRO A 3 16.44 39.03 -6.91
N THR A 4 16.89 39.08 -5.67
CA THR A 4 18.32 38.96 -5.35
C THR A 4 18.77 37.51 -5.55
N VAL A 5 20.06 37.31 -5.83
CA VAL A 5 20.65 35.96 -5.94
C VAL A 5 20.35 35.09 -4.71
N PHE A 6 20.28 35.73 -3.53
CA PHE A 6 19.92 35.09 -2.27
C PHE A 6 18.48 34.56 -2.25
N GLU A 7 17.50 35.35 -2.72
CA GLU A 7 16.09 34.93 -2.79
C GLU A 7 15.91 33.76 -3.77
N ILE A 8 16.61 33.81 -4.91
CA ILE A 8 16.60 32.71 -5.89
C ILE A 8 17.18 31.44 -5.27
N GLY A 9 18.33 31.55 -4.59
CA GLY A 9 18.96 30.42 -3.90
C GLY A 9 18.07 29.82 -2.81
N ALA A 10 17.44 30.66 -1.98
CA ALA A 10 16.53 30.22 -0.93
C ALA A 10 15.30 29.50 -1.51
N ALA A 11 14.71 30.01 -2.59
CA ALA A 11 13.59 29.37 -3.26
C ALA A 11 13.96 27.98 -3.81
N ILE A 12 15.12 27.85 -4.46
CA ILE A 12 15.61 26.55 -4.98
C ILE A 12 15.77 25.54 -3.84
N ILE A 13 16.38 25.95 -2.72
CA ILE A 13 16.56 25.07 -1.56
C ILE A 13 15.21 24.63 -0.99
N MET A 14 14.25 25.54 -0.82
CA MET A 14 12.91 25.19 -0.32
C MET A 14 12.20 24.19 -1.23
N VAL A 15 12.28 24.37 -2.56
CA VAL A 15 11.71 23.42 -3.51
C VAL A 15 12.40 22.06 -3.40
N ALA A 16 13.73 22.01 -3.34
CA ALA A 16 14.49 20.77 -3.22
C ALA A 16 14.16 20.00 -1.93
N VAL A 17 14.08 20.71 -0.79
CA VAL A 17 13.68 20.13 0.50
C VAL A 17 12.25 19.60 0.43
N THR A 18 11.32 20.38 -0.13
CA THR A 18 9.91 19.97 -0.26
C THR A 18 9.77 18.71 -1.10
N VAL A 19 10.41 18.65 -2.27
CA VAL A 19 10.39 17.47 -3.15
C VAL A 19 10.98 16.26 -2.43
N THR A 20 12.10 16.44 -1.72
CA THR A 20 12.75 15.37 -0.95
C THR A 20 11.83 14.81 0.14
N LEU A 21 11.18 15.70 0.91
CA LEU A 21 10.23 15.32 1.95
C LEU A 21 9.01 14.59 1.36
N VAL A 22 8.45 15.09 0.26
CA VAL A 22 7.32 14.45 -0.43
C VAL A 22 7.71 13.05 -0.91
N VAL A 23 8.84 12.90 -1.61
CA VAL A 23 9.31 11.60 -2.10
C VAL A 23 9.56 10.64 -0.94
N TRP A 24 10.21 11.10 0.13
CA TRP A 24 10.47 10.27 1.31
C TRP A 24 9.17 9.83 1.99
N PHE A 25 8.23 10.76 2.19
CA PHE A 25 6.94 10.46 2.79
C PHE A 25 6.13 9.47 1.94
N SER A 26 6.07 9.67 0.62
CA SER A 26 5.41 8.72 -0.29
C SER A 26 6.08 7.34 -0.27
N ARG A 27 7.42 7.27 -0.20
CA ARG A 27 8.16 6.01 -0.08
C ARG A 27 7.88 5.30 1.25
N TYR A 28 7.83 6.06 2.34
CA TYR A 28 7.51 5.55 3.67
C TYR A 28 6.09 4.95 3.70
N LEU A 29 5.10 5.68 3.18
CA LEU A 29 3.72 5.20 3.07
C LEU A 29 3.62 3.94 2.21
N ALA A 30 4.30 3.90 1.05
CA ALA A 30 4.31 2.72 0.17
C ALA A 30 4.95 1.47 0.80
N ALA A 31 5.89 1.65 1.73
CA ALA A 31 6.50 0.57 2.48
C ALA A 31 5.61 0.09 3.65
N ALA A 32 4.95 1.01 4.35
CA ALA A 32 4.00 0.69 5.41
C ALA A 32 2.76 -0.04 4.85
N SER A 33 2.15 0.50 3.78
CA SER A 33 1.01 -0.11 3.11
C SER A 33 1.33 -1.49 2.54
N GLY A 34 2.53 -1.67 1.97
CA GLY A 34 2.98 -2.97 1.46
C GLY A 34 3.07 -4.04 2.54
N ARG A 35 3.60 -3.71 3.73
CA ARG A 35 3.65 -4.64 4.87
C ARG A 35 2.27 -4.99 5.37
N ARG A 36 1.41 -3.99 5.59
CA ARG A 36 0.03 -4.18 6.06
C ARG A 36 -0.79 -5.04 5.08
N MET A 37 -0.70 -4.73 3.80
CA MET A 37 -1.34 -5.50 2.72
C MET A 37 -0.93 -6.98 2.80
N MET A 38 0.35 -7.26 3.05
CA MET A 38 0.83 -8.64 3.13
C MET A 38 0.21 -9.40 4.30
N HIS A 39 0.16 -8.78 5.47
CA HIS A 39 -0.51 -9.38 6.63
C HIS A 39 -2.01 -9.60 6.36
N MET A 40 -2.67 -8.69 5.63
CA MET A 40 -4.07 -8.87 5.26
C MET A 40 -4.28 -10.03 4.28
N LEU A 41 -3.39 -10.19 3.29
CA LEU A 41 -3.42 -11.33 2.35
C LEU A 41 -3.26 -12.65 3.11
N THR A 42 -2.26 -12.76 3.98
CA THR A 42 -2.03 -13.96 4.80
C THR A 42 -3.23 -14.26 5.70
N ARG A 43 -3.79 -13.25 6.37
CA ARG A 43 -5.00 -13.43 7.20
C ARG A 43 -6.23 -13.81 6.37
N ALA A 44 -6.30 -13.39 5.12
CA ALA A 44 -7.34 -13.81 4.17
C ALA A 44 -7.08 -15.20 3.54
N GLY A 45 -5.99 -15.87 3.90
CA GLY A 45 -5.63 -17.20 3.38
C GLY A 45 -4.96 -17.19 2.01
N VAL A 46 -4.48 -16.04 1.54
CA VAL A 46 -3.68 -15.94 0.32
C VAL A 46 -2.20 -16.05 0.69
N ASP A 47 -1.49 -17.00 0.09
CA ASP A 47 -0.04 -17.08 0.24
C ASP A 47 0.61 -15.88 -0.48
N PRO A 48 1.30 -14.99 0.25
CA PRO A 48 1.93 -13.81 -0.31
C PRO A 48 3.03 -14.11 -1.33
N GLU A 49 3.67 -15.28 -1.27
CA GLU A 49 4.73 -15.63 -2.22
C GLU A 49 4.19 -16.16 -3.56
N VAL A 50 3.04 -16.84 -3.54
CA VAL A 50 2.31 -17.20 -4.77
C VAL A 50 1.82 -15.94 -5.50
N ALA A 51 1.44 -14.91 -4.75
CA ALA A 51 1.01 -13.64 -5.33
C ALA A 51 2.17 -12.82 -5.94
N ARG A 52 3.42 -13.13 -5.56
CA ARG A 52 4.64 -12.45 -6.07
C ARG A 52 5.27 -13.14 -7.28
N HIS A 53 5.03 -14.44 -7.47
CA HIS A 53 5.60 -15.22 -8.57
C HIS A 53 4.48 -15.80 -9.44
N GLY A 54 4.07 -15.08 -10.48
CA GLY A 54 3.11 -15.55 -11.49
C GLY A 54 2.31 -14.44 -12.16
N ASP A 55 1.26 -14.81 -12.91
CA ASP A 55 0.37 -13.90 -13.67
C ASP A 55 -0.44 -12.92 -12.79
N THR A 56 -0.28 -12.98 -11.46
CA THR A 56 -0.96 -12.12 -10.50
C THR A 56 -0.14 -10.90 -10.06
N GLU A 57 1.09 -10.74 -10.54
CA GLU A 57 1.96 -9.62 -10.16
C GLU A 57 1.33 -8.25 -10.47
N ALA A 58 0.74 -8.08 -11.66
CA ALA A 58 0.06 -6.85 -12.04
C ALA A 58 -1.15 -6.54 -11.13
N ILE A 59 -1.87 -7.59 -10.72
CA ILE A 59 -3.00 -7.47 -9.79
C ILE A 59 -2.50 -7.04 -8.41
N ILE A 60 -1.38 -7.60 -7.94
CA ILE A 60 -0.77 -7.22 -6.66
C ILE A 60 -0.24 -5.78 -6.68
N GLN A 61 0.30 -5.30 -7.80
CA GLN A 61 0.69 -3.90 -7.93
C GLN A 61 -0.51 -2.95 -7.84
N ASP A 62 -1.63 -3.26 -8.50
CA ASP A 62 -2.87 -2.47 -8.42
C ASP A 62 -3.44 -2.46 -6.98
N VAL A 63 -3.52 -3.63 -6.35
CA VAL A 63 -3.92 -3.77 -4.94
C VAL A 63 -3.03 -2.93 -4.02
N ARG A 64 -1.72 -2.93 -4.24
CA ARG A 64 -0.76 -2.15 -3.45
C ARG A 64 -0.97 -0.65 -3.63
N GLY A 65 -1.23 -0.21 -4.87
CA GLY A 65 -1.58 1.18 -5.16
C GLY A 65 -2.83 1.63 -4.39
N ARG A 66 -3.90 0.81 -4.45
CA ARG A 66 -5.15 1.06 -3.69
C ARG A 66 -4.95 1.02 -2.19
N CYS A 67 -4.10 0.12 -1.69
CA CYS A 67 -3.79 0.05 -0.27
C CYS A 67 -3.02 1.30 0.20
N GLY A 68 -2.07 1.78 -0.60
CA GLY A 68 -1.30 2.99 -0.30
C GLY A 68 -2.09 4.30 -0.36
N SER A 69 -3.23 4.33 -1.05
CA SER A 69 -4.15 5.47 -1.08
C SER A 69 -5.34 5.34 -0.11
N CYS A 70 -5.46 4.20 0.58
CA CYS A 70 -6.57 3.92 1.48
C CYS A 70 -6.46 4.77 2.75
N ARG A 71 -7.56 5.44 3.13
CA ARG A 71 -7.64 6.26 4.36
C ARG A 71 -8.08 5.48 5.60
N PHE A 72 -8.43 4.20 5.46
CA PHE A 72 -8.98 3.37 6.52
C PHE A 72 -7.93 2.43 7.15
N GLU A 73 -6.69 2.89 7.23
CA GLU A 73 -5.56 2.11 7.75
C GLU A 73 -5.80 1.61 9.19
N ASP A 74 -6.42 2.44 10.04
CA ASP A 74 -6.74 2.08 11.43
C ASP A 74 -7.71 0.89 11.53
N LEU A 75 -8.64 0.77 10.58
CA LEU A 75 -9.57 -0.37 10.52
C LEU A 75 -8.83 -1.64 10.13
N CYS A 76 -7.91 -1.55 9.18
CA CYS A 76 -7.04 -2.66 8.80
C CYS A 76 -6.21 -3.14 9.99
N ASP A 77 -5.58 -2.22 10.74
CA ASP A 77 -4.72 -2.57 11.88
C ASP A 77 -5.53 -3.18 13.04
N ARG A 78 -6.74 -2.65 13.32
CA ARG A 78 -7.66 -3.25 14.29
C ARG A 78 -8.13 -4.64 13.88
N TRP A 79 -8.48 -4.84 12.61
CA TRP A 79 -8.89 -6.14 12.09
C TRP A 79 -7.74 -7.15 12.15
N LEU A 80 -6.52 -6.75 11.76
CA LEU A 80 -5.31 -7.57 11.87
C LEU A 80 -5.01 -7.94 13.33
N ALA A 81 -5.23 -7.03 14.28
CA ALA A 81 -5.11 -7.29 15.70
C ALA A 81 -6.24 -8.15 16.29
N GLY A 82 -7.24 -8.55 15.49
CA GLY A 82 -8.40 -9.33 15.95
C GLY A 82 -9.38 -8.55 16.83
N LYS A 83 -9.27 -7.22 16.86
CA LYS A 83 -10.16 -6.32 17.64
C LYS A 83 -11.49 -6.01 16.94
N VAL A 84 -11.65 -6.48 15.71
CA VAL A 84 -12.87 -6.36 14.92
C VAL A 84 -13.22 -7.76 14.43
N GLU A 85 -14.41 -8.23 14.80
CA GLU A 85 -14.97 -9.48 14.29
C GLU A 85 -15.55 -9.27 12.88
N GLY A 86 -15.57 -10.34 12.10
CA GLY A 86 -16.10 -10.34 10.74
C GLY A 86 -15.03 -10.37 9.64
N ASP A 87 -15.52 -10.34 8.40
CA ASP A 87 -14.69 -10.37 7.21
C ASP A 87 -14.02 -9.01 6.95
N ASN A 88 -13.18 -8.96 5.92
CA ASN A 88 -12.50 -7.74 5.51
C ASN A 88 -13.34 -6.86 4.58
N SER A 89 -14.68 -6.93 4.60
CA SER A 89 -15.57 -6.18 3.68
C SER A 89 -15.37 -4.66 3.67
N PHE A 90 -14.83 -4.08 4.75
CA PHE A 90 -14.44 -2.67 4.81
C PHE A 90 -13.25 -2.33 3.89
N CYS A 91 -12.46 -3.34 3.49
CA CYS A 91 -11.28 -3.16 2.67
C CYS A 91 -11.67 -3.04 1.18
N PRO A 92 -11.22 -2.00 0.47
CA PRO A 92 -11.48 -1.88 -0.98
C PRO A 92 -10.85 -3.01 -1.79
N ASN A 93 -9.85 -3.71 -1.24
CA ASN A 93 -9.20 -4.86 -1.86
C ASN A 93 -9.84 -6.21 -1.49
N ALA A 94 -10.88 -6.24 -0.65
CA ALA A 94 -11.47 -7.47 -0.13
C ALA A 94 -11.89 -8.46 -1.22
N GLN A 95 -12.54 -7.94 -2.27
CA GLN A 95 -12.98 -8.76 -3.39
C GLN A 95 -11.80 -9.36 -4.15
N ILE A 96 -10.71 -8.60 -4.32
CA ILE A 96 -9.51 -9.07 -5.01
C ILE A 96 -8.82 -10.16 -4.18
N PHE A 97 -8.70 -9.99 -2.86
CA PHE A 97 -8.15 -11.02 -1.98
C PHE A 97 -8.93 -12.32 -2.08
N ARG A 98 -10.27 -12.25 -2.14
CA ARG A 98 -11.12 -13.43 -2.32
C ARG A 98 -10.92 -14.11 -3.68
N ILE A 99 -10.70 -13.34 -4.75
CA ILE A 99 -10.40 -13.89 -6.08
C ILE A 99 -9.03 -14.58 -6.05
N LEU A 100 -8.01 -13.93 -5.48
CA LEU A 100 -6.67 -14.49 -5.36
C LEU A 100 -6.67 -15.78 -4.55
N MET A 101 -7.39 -15.83 -3.42
CA MET A 101 -7.55 -17.03 -2.60
C MET A 101 -8.10 -18.20 -3.41
N ARG A 102 -9.12 -17.96 -4.25
CA ARG A 102 -9.72 -18.99 -5.11
C ARG A 102 -8.77 -19.44 -6.22
N THR A 103 -7.93 -18.56 -6.74
CA THR A 103 -6.94 -18.88 -7.76
C THR A 103 -5.79 -19.69 -7.18
N THR A 104 -5.24 -19.28 -6.04
CA THR A 104 -4.17 -20.00 -5.32
C THR A 104 -4.65 -21.39 -4.88
N GLY A 105 -5.88 -21.51 -4.36
CA GLY A 105 -6.45 -22.81 -3.98
C GLY A 105 -6.69 -23.78 -5.14
N ARG A 106 -6.77 -23.28 -6.38
CA ARG A 106 -6.94 -24.09 -7.60
C ARG A 106 -5.61 -24.53 -8.23
N ILE A 107 -4.51 -23.87 -7.88
CA ILE A 107 -3.15 -24.19 -8.35
C ILE A 107 -2.49 -25.21 -7.40
N ALA A 108 -2.88 -25.22 -6.12
CA ALA A 108 -2.36 -26.14 -5.11
C ALA A 108 -3.07 -27.52 -5.07
N SER A 109 -4.07 -27.74 -5.91
CA SER A 109 -4.88 -28.97 -6.03
C SER A 109 -4.61 -29.67 -7.35
#